data_AF-A0AAP0BDU9-F1
#
_entry.id   AF-A0AAP0BDU9-F1
#
_cell.length_a   1.000
_cell.length_b   1.000
_cell.length_c   1.000
_cell.angle_alpha   90.00
_cell.angle_beta   90.00
_cell.angle_gamma   90.00
#
_symmetry.space_group_name_H-M   'P 1'
#
loop_
_entity.id
_entity.type
_entity.pdbx_description
1 polymer ?
#
loop_
_entity_poly.entity_id
_entity_poly.type
_entity_poly.pdbx_seq_one_letter_code
_entity_poly.pdbx_strand_id
1 'polypeptide(L)'
;MLFYIYIYIYIYIYIYIYIYIYIKDIYTYIKKKISFELSVATTAAHELSCPRACRLKSSATRARIFFFGKSTVLRLKSSTNSSLPDNNKPFSTFQSLATHAWRFVSHARRLPPEAITVFAVFADCCLRIRPSIPNSNFGNLIQAVFTDTAVDALLTAPPQFIAGLRQKVIHDHNDTTVKRRIRRCDNSLMPT
;
A
#
# COMPACT_ATOMS: atom_id res chain seq x y z
N MET A 1 -17.98 -4.31 34.61
CA MET A 1 -17.97 -5.51 33.74
C MET A 1 -18.54 -5.22 32.34
N LEU A 2 -19.75 -4.65 32.22
CA LEU A 2 -20.38 -4.33 30.92
C LEU A 2 -19.59 -3.32 30.05
N PHE A 3 -18.97 -2.30 30.66
CA PHE A 3 -18.12 -1.33 29.93
C PHE A 3 -16.91 -1.97 29.25
N TYR A 4 -16.27 -2.95 29.89
CA TYR A 4 -15.11 -3.65 29.32
C TYR A 4 -15.53 -4.52 28.13
N ILE A 5 -16.67 -5.20 28.24
CA ILE A 5 -17.26 -6.00 27.16
C ILE A 5 -17.61 -5.08 25.97
N TYR A 6 -18.20 -3.92 26.22
CA TYR A 6 -18.51 -2.94 25.17
C TYR A 6 -17.27 -2.45 24.43
N ILE A 7 -16.23 -2.06 25.18
CA ILE A 7 -14.95 -1.60 24.58
C ILE A 7 -14.32 -2.72 23.76
N TYR A 8 -14.30 -3.95 24.27
CA TYR A 8 -13.74 -5.09 23.54
C TYR A 8 -14.51 -5.40 22.25
N ILE A 9 -15.84 -5.41 22.29
CA ILE A 9 -16.70 -5.61 21.12
C ILE A 9 -16.46 -4.50 20.10
N TYR A 10 -16.40 -3.24 20.55
CA TYR A 10 -16.13 -2.10 19.69
C TYR A 10 -14.77 -2.22 18.97
N ILE A 11 -13.71 -2.53 19.73
CA ILE A 11 -12.37 -2.73 19.16
C ILE A 11 -12.36 -3.89 18.17
N TYR A 12 -13.00 -5.01 18.51
CA TYR A 12 -13.06 -6.19 17.63
C TYR A 12 -13.79 -5.89 16.32
N ILE A 13 -14.97 -5.27 16.39
CA ILE A 13 -15.75 -4.86 15.21
C ILE A 13 -14.95 -3.87 14.39
N TYR A 14 -14.31 -2.88 15.01
CA TYR A 14 -13.49 -1.90 14.33
C TYR A 14 -12.32 -2.54 13.57
N ILE A 15 -11.57 -3.44 14.24
CA ILE A 15 -10.48 -4.19 13.61
C ILE A 15 -10.99 -5.05 12.45
N TYR A 16 -12.10 -5.75 12.64
CA TYR A 16 -12.68 -6.61 11.61
C TYR A 16 -13.12 -5.82 10.38
N ILE A 17 -13.84 -4.71 10.57
CA ILE A 17 -14.24 -3.81 9.49
C ILE A 17 -13.00 -3.28 8.77
N TYR A 18 -11.97 -2.88 9.51
CA TYR A 18 -10.73 -2.36 8.93
C TYR A 18 -10.00 -3.42 8.08
N ILE A 19 -9.88 -4.65 8.58
CA ILE A 19 -9.29 -5.78 7.85
C ILE A 19 -10.13 -6.11 6.61
N TYR A 20 -11.46 -6.12 6.73
CA TYR A 20 -12.35 -6.42 5.62
C TYR A 20 -12.24 -5.37 4.51
N ILE A 21 -12.27 -4.07 4.86
CA ILE A 21 -12.06 -2.98 3.90
C ILE A 21 -10.68 -3.12 3.25
N TYR A 22 -9.63 -3.40 4.03
CA TYR A 22 -8.28 -3.60 3.52
C TYR A 22 -8.19 -4.74 2.49
N ILE A 23 -8.73 -5.92 2.83
CA ILE A 23 -8.70 -7.07 1.94
C ILE A 23 -9.54 -6.80 0.69
N LYS A 24 -10.72 -6.18 0.82
CA LYS A 24 -11.61 -5.87 -0.30
C LYS A 24 -10.98 -4.84 -1.25
N ASP A 25 -10.38 -3.77 -0.73
CA ASP A 25 -9.71 -2.75 -1.54
C ASP A 25 -8.48 -3.30 -2.24
N ILE A 26 -7.65 -4.09 -1.55
CA ILE A 26 -6.52 -4.80 -2.16
C ILE A 26 -6.98 -5.74 -3.25
N TYR A 27 -7.97 -6.60 -2.95
CA TYR A 27 -8.47 -7.57 -3.91
C TYR A 27 -9.08 -6.87 -5.12
N THR A 28 -9.83 -5.78 -4.92
CA THR A 28 -10.40 -4.99 -6.02
C THR A 28 -9.32 -4.31 -6.85
N TYR A 29 -8.28 -3.78 -6.20
CA TYR A 29 -7.15 -3.15 -6.86
C TYR A 29 -6.35 -4.17 -7.67
N ILE A 30 -5.95 -5.28 -7.06
CA ILE A 30 -5.24 -6.38 -7.72
C ILE A 30 -6.09 -6.94 -8.86
N LYS A 31 -7.38 -7.21 -8.63
CA LYS A 31 -8.28 -7.71 -9.69
C LYS A 31 -8.35 -6.74 -10.86
N LYS A 32 -8.52 -5.43 -10.63
CA LYS A 32 -8.52 -4.44 -11.72
C LYS A 32 -7.18 -4.33 -12.42
N LYS A 33 -6.06 -4.36 -11.68
CA LYS A 33 -4.72 -4.23 -12.24
C LYS A 33 -4.35 -5.46 -13.05
N ILE A 34 -4.58 -6.67 -12.51
CA ILE A 34 -4.39 -7.94 -13.21
C ILE A 34 -5.34 -8.06 -14.40
N SER A 35 -6.62 -7.68 -14.28
CA SER A 35 -7.55 -7.69 -15.43
C SER A 35 -7.17 -6.67 -16.50
N PHE A 36 -6.62 -5.51 -16.13
CA PHE A 36 -6.09 -4.52 -17.07
C PHE A 36 -4.82 -5.03 -17.75
N GLU A 37 -3.89 -5.63 -17.00
CA GLU A 37 -2.69 -6.25 -17.58
C GLU A 37 -3.03 -7.47 -18.42
N LEU A 38 -4.04 -8.27 -18.05
CA LEU A 38 -4.50 -9.39 -18.86
C LEU A 38 -5.14 -8.90 -20.17
N SER A 39 -5.79 -7.73 -20.17
CA SER A 39 -6.31 -7.06 -21.38
C SER A 39 -5.21 -6.47 -22.27
N VAL A 40 -4.02 -6.18 -21.72
CA VAL A 40 -2.84 -5.68 -22.46
C VAL A 40 -1.94 -6.85 -22.90
N ALA A 41 -1.86 -7.92 -22.12
CA ALA A 41 -1.04 -9.10 -22.37
C ALA A 41 -1.71 -10.11 -23.32
N THR A 42 -3.03 -10.03 -23.52
CA THR A 42 -3.78 -10.92 -24.44
C THR A 42 -3.43 -10.71 -25.91
N THR A 43 -2.60 -9.71 -26.25
CA THR A 43 -2.10 -9.52 -27.61
C THR A 43 -0.67 -10.07 -27.83
N ALA A 44 0.05 -10.60 -26.81
CA ALA A 44 1.49 -10.86 -26.97
C ALA A 44 2.09 -12.21 -26.47
N ALA A 45 1.42 -13.09 -25.74
CA ALA A 45 2.01 -14.38 -25.34
C ALA A 45 0.93 -15.42 -25.06
N HIS A 46 0.53 -16.24 -26.03
CA HIS A 46 1.18 -17.49 -26.41
C HIS A 46 1.57 -18.38 -25.21
N GLU A 47 0.92 -19.53 -25.18
CA GLU A 47 1.34 -20.79 -24.60
C GLU A 47 2.81 -20.83 -24.13
N LEU A 48 3.03 -20.96 -22.82
CA LEU A 48 4.10 -21.80 -22.28
C LEU A 48 3.79 -22.16 -20.82
N SER A 49 3.48 -23.45 -20.68
CA SER A 49 3.29 -24.20 -19.45
C SER A 49 4.43 -24.00 -18.46
N CYS A 50 4.11 -23.84 -17.17
CA CYS A 50 5.06 -24.10 -16.09
C CYS A 50 4.61 -25.35 -15.31
N PRO A 51 5.21 -26.53 -15.52
CA PRO A 51 4.79 -27.79 -14.90
C PRO A 51 5.32 -28.00 -13.47
N ARG A 52 5.52 -26.92 -12.69
CA ARG A 52 6.03 -27.03 -11.30
C ARG A 52 5.21 -26.21 -10.33
N ALA A 53 3.92 -26.56 -10.20
CA ALA A 53 3.16 -26.27 -8.99
C ALA A 53 3.69 -27.16 -7.85
N CYS A 54 4.90 -26.86 -7.35
CA CYS A 54 5.39 -27.49 -6.13
C CYS A 54 4.55 -26.97 -4.95
N ARG A 55 3.77 -27.90 -4.41
CA ARG A 55 2.92 -27.81 -3.24
C ARG A 55 3.69 -27.25 -2.04
N LEU A 56 3.71 -25.93 -1.89
CA LEU A 56 4.27 -25.25 -0.72
C LEU A 56 3.41 -25.59 0.50
N LYS A 57 3.92 -26.47 1.38
CA LYS A 57 3.40 -26.64 2.75
C LYS A 57 3.35 -25.25 3.39
N SER A 58 2.16 -24.80 3.78
CA SER A 58 1.99 -23.53 4.47
C SER A 58 2.70 -23.59 5.82
N SER A 59 3.92 -23.04 5.89
CA SER A 59 4.59 -22.80 7.16
C SER A 59 3.74 -21.83 7.97
N ALA A 60 3.53 -22.11 9.26
CA ALA A 60 2.83 -21.19 10.15
C ALA A 60 3.47 -19.80 10.11
N THR A 61 2.67 -18.78 9.78
CA THR A 61 3.11 -17.37 9.80
C THR A 61 3.58 -16.99 11.20
N ARG A 62 4.77 -16.41 11.31
CA ARG A 62 5.34 -15.94 12.58
C ARG A 62 5.43 -14.43 12.59
N ALA A 63 4.98 -13.80 13.67
CA ALA A 63 5.17 -12.37 13.90
C ALA A 63 6.56 -12.11 14.52
N ARG A 64 7.21 -11.03 14.08
CA ARG A 64 8.47 -10.51 14.63
C ARG A 64 8.42 -8.99 14.62
N ILE A 65 8.95 -8.37 15.68
CA ILE A 65 9.07 -6.92 15.81
C ILE A 65 10.51 -6.53 15.47
N PHE A 66 10.68 -5.55 14.59
CA PHE A 66 11.98 -5.02 14.20
C PHE A 66 12.12 -3.60 14.74
N PHE A 67 13.15 -3.37 15.55
CA PHE A 67 13.43 -2.06 16.13
C PHE A 67 14.48 -1.33 15.29
N PHE A 68 14.15 -0.10 14.88
CA PHE A 68 15.08 0.78 14.17
C PHE A 68 15.46 1.95 15.07
N GLY A 69 16.73 1.99 15.51
CA GLY A 69 17.26 3.11 16.28
C GLY A 69 17.25 4.42 15.48
N LYS A 70 17.24 5.56 16.19
CA LYS A 70 17.19 6.91 15.59
C LYS A 70 18.30 7.11 14.55
N SER A 71 19.53 6.69 14.85
CA SER A 71 20.67 6.78 13.93
C SER A 71 20.43 6.00 12.64
N THR A 72 19.92 4.77 12.73
CA THR A 72 19.56 3.94 11.57
C THR A 72 18.48 4.58 10.72
N VAL A 73 17.42 5.10 11.34
CA VAL A 73 16.33 5.78 10.64
C VAL A 73 16.82 7.02 9.90
N LEU A 74 17.66 7.83 10.55
CA LEU A 74 18.25 9.01 9.93
C LEU A 74 19.22 8.65 8.79
N ARG A 75 19.98 7.56 8.94
CA ARG A 75 20.84 7.03 7.88
C ARG A 75 20.04 6.55 6.67
N LEU A 76 18.94 5.82 6.89
CA LEU A 76 18.05 5.41 5.80
C LEU A 76 17.44 6.62 5.09
N LYS A 77 16.98 7.62 5.86
CA LYS A 77 16.41 8.85 5.29
C LYS A 77 17.45 9.63 4.48
N SER A 78 18.63 9.87 5.03
CA SER A 78 19.70 10.61 4.34
C SER A 78 20.16 9.89 3.07
N SER A 79 20.38 8.57 3.12
CA SER A 79 20.73 7.77 1.94
C SER A 79 19.65 7.79 0.85
N THR A 80 18.37 7.80 1.22
CA THR A 80 17.28 7.90 0.23
C THR A 80 17.16 9.32 -0.35
N ASN A 81 17.69 10.35 0.32
CA ASN A 81 17.62 11.73 -0.16
C ASN A 81 18.93 12.22 -0.80
N SER A 82 20.04 11.52 -0.63
CA SER A 82 21.38 11.97 -1.07
C SER A 82 21.53 12.12 -2.58
N SER A 83 20.68 11.41 -3.35
CA SER A 83 20.72 11.43 -4.82
C SER A 83 19.51 12.15 -5.42
N LEU A 84 18.82 12.97 -4.62
CA LEU A 84 17.68 13.74 -5.08
C LEU A 84 18.16 15.07 -5.68
N PRO A 85 17.63 15.51 -6.84
CA PRO A 85 17.91 16.84 -7.36
C PRO A 85 17.47 17.93 -6.36
N ASP A 86 18.21 19.05 -6.29
CA ASP A 86 17.97 20.11 -5.30
C ASP A 86 16.56 20.74 -5.38
N ASN A 87 15.91 20.67 -6.55
CA ASN A 87 14.57 21.21 -6.75
C ASN A 87 13.43 20.25 -6.33
N ASN A 88 13.75 19.02 -5.91
CA ASN A 88 12.76 18.02 -5.56
C ASN A 88 12.45 18.01 -4.06
N LYS A 89 11.17 17.79 -3.73
CA LYS A 89 10.74 17.66 -2.33
C LYS A 89 11.41 16.46 -1.67
N PRO A 90 12.10 16.64 -0.53
CA PRO A 90 12.71 15.54 0.20
C PRO A 90 11.70 14.46 0.63
N PHE A 91 12.13 13.21 0.60
CA PHE A 91 11.35 12.09 1.10
C PHE A 91 11.23 12.14 2.62
N SER A 92 10.02 11.86 3.10
CA SER A 92 9.76 11.73 4.54
C SER A 92 10.46 10.51 5.13
N THR A 93 10.57 10.48 6.46
CA THR A 93 11.08 9.31 7.19
C THR A 93 10.25 8.06 6.88
N PHE A 94 8.91 8.21 6.85
CA PHE A 94 8.01 7.12 6.48
C PHE A 94 8.25 6.63 5.05
N GLN A 95 8.46 7.55 4.10
CA GLN A 95 8.76 7.18 2.72
C GLN A 95 10.07 6.39 2.63
N SER A 96 11.13 6.87 3.27
CA SER A 96 12.43 6.18 3.25
C SER A 96 12.37 4.80 3.90
N LEU A 97 11.77 4.69 5.09
CA LEU A 97 11.69 3.44 5.84
C LEU A 97 10.79 2.40 5.17
N ALA A 98 9.61 2.82 4.68
CA ALA A 98 8.69 1.88 4.04
C ALA A 98 9.22 1.37 2.69
N THR A 99 10.02 2.17 1.97
CA THR A 99 10.69 1.70 0.74
C THR A 99 11.73 0.64 1.07
N HIS A 100 12.52 0.88 2.12
CA HIS A 100 13.47 -0.11 2.63
C HIS A 100 12.75 -1.41 3.06
N ALA A 101 11.71 -1.30 3.88
CA ALA A 101 10.93 -2.45 4.32
C ALA A 101 10.31 -3.23 3.16
N TRP A 102 9.72 -2.55 2.18
CA TRP A 102 9.12 -3.19 1.01
C TRP A 102 10.14 -3.99 0.21
N ARG A 103 11.33 -3.44 -0.04
CA ARG A 103 12.41 -4.12 -0.76
C ARG A 103 12.84 -5.40 -0.03
N PHE A 104 13.10 -5.32 1.28
CA PHE A 104 13.53 -6.47 2.07
C PHE A 104 12.43 -7.54 2.23
N VAL A 105 11.17 -7.14 2.38
CA VAL A 105 10.05 -8.08 2.43
C VAL A 105 9.87 -8.77 1.09
N SER A 106 9.92 -8.04 -0.04
CA SER A 106 9.82 -8.64 -1.37
C SER A 106 10.99 -9.58 -1.66
N HIS A 107 12.22 -9.20 -1.28
CA HIS A 107 13.39 -10.06 -1.37
C HIS A 107 13.24 -11.35 -0.55
N ALA A 108 12.79 -11.24 0.70
CA ALA A 108 12.59 -12.40 1.58
C ALA A 108 11.50 -13.36 1.07
N ARG A 109 10.49 -12.84 0.37
CA ARG A 109 9.41 -13.64 -0.23
C ARG A 109 9.84 -14.42 -1.48
N ARG A 110 11.00 -14.10 -2.08
CA ARG A 110 11.53 -14.77 -3.29
C ARG A 110 10.47 -14.87 -4.39
N LEU A 111 9.73 -13.78 -4.60
CA LEU A 111 8.74 -13.70 -5.67
C LEU A 111 9.44 -13.76 -7.04
N PRO A 112 8.78 -14.26 -8.09
CA PRO A 112 9.30 -14.18 -9.45
C PRO A 112 9.66 -12.73 -9.81
N PRO A 113 10.78 -12.46 -10.51
CA PRO A 113 11.20 -11.10 -10.85
C PRO A 113 10.12 -10.29 -11.60
N GLU A 114 9.30 -10.96 -12.39
CA GLU A 114 8.25 -10.43 -13.27
C GLU A 114 6.93 -10.23 -12.52
N ALA A 115 6.80 -10.80 -11.32
CA ALA A 115 5.60 -10.66 -10.52
C ALA A 115 5.44 -9.20 -10.05
N ILE A 116 4.21 -8.71 -10.11
CA ILE A 116 3.86 -7.40 -9.56
C ILE A 116 3.74 -7.50 -8.04
N THR A 117 4.50 -6.68 -7.34
CA THR A 117 4.38 -6.47 -5.88
C THR A 117 3.67 -5.15 -5.62
N VAL A 118 2.81 -5.12 -4.60
CA VAL A 118 1.98 -3.96 -4.25
C VAL A 118 2.25 -3.55 -2.81
N PHE A 119 2.47 -2.27 -2.60
CA PHE A 119 2.57 -1.64 -1.29
C PHE A 119 1.36 -0.74 -1.04
N ALA A 120 0.65 -1.00 0.06
CA ALA A 120 -0.51 -0.22 0.47
C ALA A 120 -0.14 0.74 1.61
N VAL A 121 -0.52 2.01 1.48
CA VAL A 121 -0.44 3.02 2.54
C VAL A 121 -1.83 3.56 2.81
N PHE A 122 -2.21 3.61 4.07
CA PHE A 122 -3.44 4.28 4.45
C PHE A 122 -3.18 5.77 4.66
N ALA A 123 -3.87 6.61 3.89
CA ALA A 123 -3.78 8.05 4.00
C ALA A 123 -4.98 8.56 4.79
N ASP A 124 -4.71 9.33 5.84
CA ASP A 124 -5.69 10.24 6.42
C ASP A 124 -6.03 11.31 5.38
N CYS A 125 -7.32 11.39 5.05
CA CYS A 125 -7.85 12.30 4.06
C CYS A 125 -8.66 13.44 4.67
N CYS A 126 -8.84 13.50 6.00
CA CYS A 126 -9.57 14.58 6.68
C CYS A 126 -9.01 15.96 6.32
N LEU A 127 -7.68 16.09 6.29
CA LEU A 127 -6.96 17.30 5.91
C LEU A 127 -6.77 17.49 4.40
N ARG A 128 -7.08 16.45 3.60
CA ARG A 128 -6.91 16.48 2.14
C ARG A 128 -8.14 16.99 1.41
N ILE A 129 -9.31 16.92 2.03
CA ILE A 129 -10.57 17.40 1.48
C ILE A 129 -10.70 18.91 1.66
N ARG A 130 -11.40 19.58 0.72
CA ARG A 130 -11.82 20.98 0.85
C ARG A 130 -13.36 21.09 0.87
N PRO A 131 -13.97 21.66 1.93
CA PRO A 131 -13.34 22.14 3.17
C PRO A 131 -12.75 20.99 4.01
N SER A 132 -11.71 21.29 4.79
CA SER A 132 -11.07 20.29 5.66
C SER A 132 -12.06 19.83 6.73
N ILE A 133 -12.04 18.54 7.04
CA ILE A 133 -12.84 17.99 8.12
C ILE A 133 -12.21 18.43 9.45
N PRO A 134 -12.98 19.00 10.39
CA PRO A 134 -12.45 19.39 11.69
C PRO A 134 -12.05 18.16 12.51
N ASN A 135 -10.99 18.27 13.32
CA ASN A 135 -10.49 17.19 14.17
C ASN A 135 -11.50 16.73 15.24
N SER A 136 -12.56 17.50 15.50
CA SER A 136 -13.67 17.13 16.37
C SER A 136 -14.66 16.15 15.73
N ASN A 137 -14.52 15.86 14.44
CA ASN A 137 -15.34 14.87 13.76
C ASN A 137 -14.84 13.46 14.12
N PHE A 138 -15.73 12.65 14.70
CA PHE A 138 -15.44 11.26 15.04
C PHE A 138 -15.47 10.31 13.83
N GLY A 139 -15.81 10.82 12.64
CA GLY A 139 -15.79 10.08 11.38
C GLY A 139 -14.37 9.80 10.91
N ASN A 140 -14.11 8.56 10.52
CA ASN A 140 -12.82 8.16 9.98
C ASN A 140 -12.82 8.30 8.45
N LEU A 141 -11.99 9.18 7.92
CA LEU A 141 -11.80 9.32 6.48
C LEU A 141 -10.38 8.88 6.09
N ILE A 142 -10.21 7.57 6.02
CA ILE A 142 -8.99 6.93 5.56
C ILE A 142 -9.23 6.27 4.22
N GLN A 143 -8.27 6.41 3.29
CA GLN A 143 -8.30 5.70 2.02
C GLN A 143 -6.96 5.01 1.75
N ALA A 144 -7.03 3.81 1.16
CA ALA A 144 -5.84 3.04 0.80
C ALA A 144 -5.21 3.57 -0.50
N VAL A 145 -3.93 3.90 -0.43
CA VAL A 145 -3.09 4.38 -1.52
C VAL A 145 -2.15 3.25 -1.92
N PHE A 146 -2.26 2.79 -3.16
CA PHE A 146 -1.53 1.63 -3.65
C PHE A 146 -0.38 2.06 -4.56
N THR A 147 0.79 1.47 -4.35
CA THR A 147 1.94 1.60 -5.24
C THR A 147 2.35 0.22 -5.70
N ASP A 148 2.43 0.01 -7.00
CA ASP A 148 2.76 -1.27 -7.62
C ASP A 148 4.02 -1.15 -8.48
N THR A 149 4.81 -2.23 -8.54
CA THR A 149 5.96 -2.35 -9.44
C THR A 149 6.35 -3.81 -9.59
N ALA A 150 7.11 -4.15 -10.63
CA ALA A 150 7.71 -5.47 -10.77
C ALA A 150 8.72 -5.74 -9.65
N VAL A 151 8.81 -6.98 -9.19
CA VAL A 151 9.76 -7.37 -8.14
C VAL A 151 11.19 -7.08 -8.56
N ASP A 152 11.55 -7.36 -9.81
CA ASP A 152 12.88 -7.06 -10.34
C ASP A 152 13.19 -5.57 -10.22
N ALA A 153 12.31 -4.71 -10.74
CA ALA A 153 12.45 -3.27 -10.66
C ALA A 153 12.56 -2.77 -9.21
N LEU A 154 11.79 -3.34 -8.27
CA LEU A 154 11.90 -3.00 -6.85
C LEU A 154 13.28 -3.34 -6.26
N LEU A 155 13.85 -4.47 -6.67
CA LEU A 155 15.10 -5.00 -6.13
C LEU A 155 16.34 -4.46 -6.84
N THR A 156 16.25 -4.00 -8.09
CA THR A 156 17.36 -3.48 -8.88
C THR A 156 17.40 -1.95 -8.87
N ALA A 157 16.26 -1.27 -8.83
CA ALA A 157 16.21 0.18 -8.91
C ALA A 157 16.86 0.86 -7.68
N PRO A 158 17.38 2.09 -7.84
CA PRO A 158 17.83 2.90 -6.73
C PRO A 158 16.68 3.16 -5.73
N PRO A 159 16.93 3.20 -4.41
CA PRO A 159 15.89 3.46 -3.41
C PRO A 159 15.11 4.75 -3.64
N GLN A 160 15.75 5.77 -4.23
CA GLN A 160 15.15 7.07 -4.52
C GLN A 160 14.08 6.97 -5.60
N PHE A 161 14.25 6.08 -6.58
CA PHE A 161 13.26 5.84 -7.62
C PHE A 161 11.96 5.26 -7.04
N ILE A 162 12.08 4.23 -6.18
CA ILE A 162 10.93 3.61 -5.53
C ILE A 162 10.26 4.56 -4.53
N ALA A 163 11.06 5.34 -3.78
CA ALA A 163 10.52 6.39 -2.92
C ALA A 163 9.78 7.48 -3.72
N GLY A 164 10.29 7.85 -4.90
CA GLY A 164 9.67 8.78 -5.85
C GLY A 164 8.32 8.28 -6.36
N LEU A 165 8.25 7.02 -6.79
CA LEU A 165 6.99 6.40 -7.21
C LEU A 165 5.92 6.51 -6.11
N ARG A 166 6.30 6.21 -4.86
CA ARG A 166 5.39 6.35 -3.71
C ARG A 166 5.03 7.80 -3.41
N GLN A 167 5.99 8.71 -3.45
CA GLN A 167 5.75 10.13 -3.19
C GLN A 167 4.75 10.70 -4.19
N LYS A 168 4.87 10.32 -5.47
CA LYS A 168 3.93 10.69 -6.53
C LYS A 168 2.52 10.20 -6.22
N VAL A 169 2.32 8.91 -5.97
CA VAL A 169 0.97 8.37 -5.69
C VAL A 169 0.37 9.00 -4.42
N ILE A 170 1.17 9.23 -3.38
CA ILE A 170 0.72 9.91 -2.17
C ILE A 170 0.32 11.37 -2.46
N HIS A 171 1.02 12.06 -3.36
CA HIS A 171 0.73 13.43 -3.74
C HIS A 171 -0.55 13.53 -4.60
N ASP A 172 -0.69 12.64 -5.58
CA ASP A 172 -1.84 12.55 -6.50
C ASP A 172 -3.14 12.18 -5.77
N HIS A 173 -3.03 11.66 -4.55
CA HIS A 173 -4.14 11.40 -3.64
C HIS A 173 -4.68 12.68 -2.97
N ASN A 174 -5.11 13.65 -3.78
CA ASN A 174 -5.62 14.96 -3.36
C ASN A 174 -7.16 14.99 -3.22
N ASP A 175 -7.73 16.16 -2.86
CA ASP A 175 -9.17 16.39 -2.68
C ASP A 175 -10.03 15.76 -3.78
N THR A 176 -9.68 16.00 -5.05
CA THR A 176 -10.45 15.49 -6.19
C THR A 176 -10.44 13.97 -6.23
N THR A 177 -9.30 13.35 -5.94
CA THR A 177 -9.16 11.89 -5.94
C THR A 177 -9.88 11.25 -4.75
N VAL A 178 -9.83 11.88 -3.58
CA VAL A 178 -10.56 11.43 -2.40
C VAL A 178 -12.06 11.47 -2.64
N LYS A 179 -12.59 12.61 -3.12
CA LYS A 179 -14.02 12.80 -3.43
C LYS A 179 -14.51 11.82 -4.49
N ARG A 180 -13.70 11.55 -5.53
CA ARG A 180 -14.04 10.57 -6.58
C ARG A 180 -14.21 9.15 -6.01
N ARG A 181 -13.34 8.76 -5.07
CA ARG A 181 -13.42 7.45 -4.42
C ARG A 181 -14.63 7.32 -3.51
N ILE A 182 -14.98 8.39 -2.78
CA ILE A 182 -16.20 8.45 -1.97
C ILE A 182 -17.43 8.18 -2.85
N ARG A 183 -17.59 8.95 -3.95
CA ARG A 183 -18.72 8.76 -4.89
C ARG A 183 -18.79 7.35 -5.46
N ARG A 184 -17.65 6.71 -5.72
CA ARG A 184 -17.61 5.33 -6.22
C ARG A 184 -18.15 4.35 -5.17
N CYS A 185 -17.82 4.55 -3.91
CA CYS A 185 -18.36 3.73 -2.81
C CYS A 185 -19.86 3.92 -2.68
N ASP A 186 -20.36 5.16 -2.75
CA ASP A 186 -21.78 5.48 -2.68
C ASP A 186 -22.57 4.76 -3.79
N ASN A 187 -22.11 4.86 -5.04
CA ASN A 187 -22.73 4.19 -6.18
C ASN A 187 -22.67 2.65 -6.11
N SER A 188 -21.73 2.09 -5.34
CA SER A 188 -21.64 0.64 -5.14
C SER A 188 -22.58 0.12 -4.05
N LEU A 189 -23.09 1.02 -3.19
CA LEU A 189 -24.02 0.71 -2.10
C LEU A 189 -25.49 0.92 -2.51
N MET A 190 -25.73 1.69 -3.57
CA MET A 190 -27.05 1.96 -4.15
C MET A 190 -27.03 1.70 -5.66
N PRO A 191 -27.02 0.42 -6.10
CA PRO A 191 -27.19 0.12 -7.52
C PRO A 191 -28.61 0.54 -7.94
N THR A 192 -28.69 1.49 -8.87
CA THR A 192 -29.95 1.86 -9.56
C THR A 192 -30.50 0.70 -10.35
#